data_AF-R6QVG3-F1
#
_entry.id   AF-R6QVG3-F1
#
_cell.length_a   1.000
_cell.length_b   1.000
_cell.length_c   1.000
_cell.angle_alpha   90.00
_cell.angle_beta   90.00
_cell.angle_gamma   90.00
#
_symmetry.space_group_name_H-M   'P 1'
#
loop_
_entity.id
_entity.type
_entity.pdbx_description
1 polymer ?
#
loop_
_entity_poly.entity_id
_entity_poly.type
_entity_poly.pdbx_seq_one_letter_code
_entity_poly.pdbx_strand_id
1 'polypeptide(L)'
;MTIIKKVQVAVLAAVLVGSMLVGCSGKHTDNSRATTAGNTAGDITVSSETETEAPTNAPTEAPTQAPTEPPTEAPTEAPTQEYIGAWTLLSEEPLNPTQSGYPELDSLVNDLIARITTSDMNNYQKVWALYEYFIDNITYSRGMDAHTGEYSSSDKATTPKEVLWATDLLNSGQGCCYNYSSAFMYIMRALGYDAHLVSGNVPKYGGGVTPHCWLYVNLRGGKYTFDPDLDMNFYTRDLRNGVENPARDRYFCVPIDNLSYFYVAETYHTN
;
A
#
# COMPACT_ATOMS: atom_id res chain seq x y z
N MET A 1 48.71 -3.26 -12.10
CA MET A 1 47.73 -3.73 -13.09
C MET A 1 46.96 -4.88 -12.44
N THR A 2 45.90 -4.54 -11.71
CA THR A 2 45.20 -5.46 -10.79
C THR A 2 44.04 -6.11 -11.53
N ILE A 3 44.09 -7.44 -11.66
CA ILE A 3 43.11 -8.24 -12.39
C ILE A 3 41.89 -8.46 -11.48
N ILE A 4 40.78 -7.81 -11.80
CA ILE A 4 39.49 -8.03 -11.14
C ILE A 4 38.91 -9.33 -11.68
N LYS A 5 38.89 -10.39 -10.86
CA LYS A 5 38.17 -11.63 -11.17
C LYS A 5 36.67 -11.37 -10.98
N LYS A 6 35.89 -11.44 -12.06
CA LYS A 6 34.42 -11.43 -12.03
C LYS A 6 33.94 -12.73 -11.37
N VAL A 7 33.25 -12.62 -10.24
CA VAL A 7 32.51 -13.73 -9.62
C VAL A 7 31.15 -13.81 -10.33
N GLN A 8 30.87 -14.92 -11.01
CA GLN A 8 29.56 -15.20 -11.59
C GLN A 8 28.68 -15.85 -10.52
N VAL A 9 27.57 -15.20 -10.18
CA VAL A 9 26.51 -15.77 -9.35
C VAL A 9 25.62 -16.64 -10.24
N ALA A 10 25.64 -17.95 -10.01
CA ALA A 10 24.78 -18.90 -10.70
C ALA A 10 23.41 -18.95 -10.01
N VAL A 11 22.35 -18.55 -10.71
CA VAL A 11 20.96 -18.74 -10.27
C VAL A 11 20.51 -20.13 -10.69
N LEU A 12 20.23 -20.99 -9.71
CA LEU A 12 19.71 -22.34 -9.94
C LEU A 12 18.17 -22.29 -9.93
N ALA A 13 17.55 -22.25 -11.11
CA ALA A 13 16.10 -22.37 -11.25
C ALA A 13 15.72 -23.85 -11.41
N ALA A 14 15.03 -24.40 -10.41
CA ALA A 14 14.43 -25.74 -10.50
C ALA A 14 13.04 -25.64 -11.16
N VAL A 15 12.94 -26.07 -12.41
CA VAL A 15 11.67 -26.20 -13.15
C VAL A 15 11.10 -27.61 -12.92
N LEU A 16 9.93 -27.71 -12.30
CA LEU A 16 9.11 -28.92 -12.30
C LEU A 16 7.90 -28.70 -13.22
N VAL A 17 7.95 -29.37 -14.37
CA VAL A 17 6.86 -29.46 -15.35
C VAL A 17 5.88 -30.55 -14.90
N GLY A 18 4.61 -30.19 -14.75
CA GLY A 18 3.48 -31.09 -14.51
C GLY A 18 2.33 -30.77 -15.47
N SER A 19 1.95 -31.76 -16.27
CA SER A 19 1.19 -31.72 -17.52
C SER A 19 -0.34 -31.67 -17.44
N MET A 20 -0.92 -31.03 -18.48
CA MET A 20 -2.13 -31.39 -19.27
C MET A 20 -3.58 -31.12 -18.77
N LEU A 21 -4.17 -30.10 -19.39
CA LEU A 21 -5.32 -30.07 -20.34
C LEU A 21 -6.76 -30.49 -19.93
N VAL A 22 -7.69 -29.76 -20.58
CA VAL A 22 -9.13 -29.99 -20.89
C VAL A 22 -10.09 -29.19 -19.98
N GLY A 23 -11.00 -28.35 -20.49
CA GLY A 23 -11.34 -28.02 -21.88
C GLY A 23 -12.33 -26.85 -21.98
N CYS A 24 -12.49 -26.35 -23.21
CA CYS A 24 -13.40 -25.27 -23.59
C CYS A 24 -14.86 -25.74 -23.68
N SER A 25 -15.79 -24.87 -23.32
CA SER A 25 -17.15 -24.85 -23.89
C SER A 25 -17.71 -23.43 -23.79
N GLY A 26 -17.95 -22.81 -24.94
CA GLY A 26 -18.63 -21.54 -25.04
C GLY A 26 -20.16 -21.69 -24.96
N LYS A 27 -20.84 -20.56 -24.80
CA LYS A 27 -22.09 -20.27 -25.52
C LYS A 27 -22.42 -18.78 -25.43
N HIS A 28 -22.48 -18.20 -26.63
CA HIS A 28 -23.09 -16.93 -26.98
C HIS A 28 -24.60 -17.01 -26.74
N THR A 29 -25.21 -15.95 -26.19
CA THR A 29 -26.61 -15.61 -26.47
C THR A 29 -26.79 -14.10 -26.32
N ASP A 30 -26.89 -13.42 -27.46
CA ASP A 30 -27.52 -12.10 -27.55
C ASP A 30 -29.03 -12.25 -27.37
N ASN A 31 -29.67 -11.26 -26.77
CA ASN A 31 -31.12 -11.11 -26.89
C ASN A 31 -31.50 -9.62 -26.87
N SER A 32 -31.48 -9.01 -28.06
CA SER A 32 -32.21 -7.78 -28.35
C SER A 32 -33.69 -8.10 -28.49
N ARG A 33 -34.55 -7.47 -27.70
CA ARG A 33 -36.01 -7.54 -27.86
C ARG A 33 -36.57 -6.17 -28.23
N ALA A 34 -37.02 -6.09 -29.47
CA ALA A 34 -37.83 -5.01 -30.02
C ALA A 34 -39.18 -4.88 -29.29
N THR A 35 -39.69 -3.66 -29.18
CA THR A 35 -41.13 -3.39 -29.03
C THR A 35 -41.49 -2.16 -29.87
N THR A 36 -42.50 -2.31 -30.73
CA THR A 36 -43.07 -1.29 -31.62
C THR A 36 -44.57 -1.17 -31.35
N ALA A 37 -45.13 -0.02 -31.73
CA ALA A 37 -46.55 0.41 -31.82
C ALA A 37 -47.05 1.19 -30.60
N GLY A 38 -47.72 2.35 -30.72
CA GLY A 38 -48.15 3.16 -31.87
C GLY A 38 -49.13 4.25 -31.37
N ASN A 39 -49.26 5.39 -32.09
CA ASN A 39 -50.53 6.11 -32.33
C ASN A 39 -50.33 7.43 -33.15
N THR A 40 -50.74 7.35 -34.42
CA THR A 40 -51.62 8.23 -35.23
C THR A 40 -51.94 9.70 -34.86
N ALA A 41 -51.49 10.59 -35.77
CA ALA A 41 -52.16 11.64 -36.58
C ALA A 41 -52.79 12.95 -36.03
N GLY A 42 -52.55 14.01 -36.82
CA GLY A 42 -53.19 15.34 -36.85
C GLY A 42 -52.17 16.40 -37.33
N ASP A 43 -51.82 16.49 -38.62
CA ASP A 43 -52.47 17.20 -39.74
C ASP A 43 -52.21 18.73 -39.79
N ILE A 44 -52.05 19.22 -41.04
CA ILE A 44 -52.26 20.58 -41.58
C ILE A 44 -51.06 21.54 -41.77
N THR A 45 -50.65 21.58 -43.05
CA THR A 45 -50.33 22.75 -43.93
C THR A 45 -48.91 23.15 -44.29
N VAL A 46 -48.78 23.24 -45.63
CA VAL A 46 -47.73 23.72 -46.52
C VAL A 46 -47.95 25.20 -46.83
N SER A 47 -46.89 26.00 -46.99
CA SER A 47 -46.67 26.84 -48.18
C SER A 47 -45.33 27.59 -48.17
N SER A 48 -44.77 27.67 -49.37
CA SER A 48 -43.52 28.31 -49.82
C SER A 48 -43.77 29.76 -50.23
N GLU A 49 -42.72 30.60 -50.25
CA GLU A 49 -42.35 31.60 -51.30
C GLU A 49 -41.43 32.69 -50.68
N THR A 50 -40.14 32.80 -51.07
CA THR A 50 -39.45 33.59 -52.13
C THR A 50 -38.71 34.84 -51.62
N GLU A 51 -37.53 35.06 -52.18
CA GLU A 51 -36.50 36.10 -51.91
C GLU A 51 -36.93 37.55 -52.21
N THR A 52 -36.20 38.56 -51.69
CA THR A 52 -35.62 39.72 -52.45
C THR A 52 -35.01 40.83 -51.54
N GLU A 53 -33.71 41.11 -51.78
CA GLU A 53 -32.86 42.35 -51.75
C GLU A 53 -32.95 43.49 -50.67
N ALA A 54 -31.77 43.72 -50.03
CA ALA A 54 -30.98 44.93 -49.66
C ALA A 54 -31.63 46.35 -49.46
N PRO A 55 -31.09 47.24 -48.56
CA PRO A 55 -29.76 47.86 -48.75
C PRO A 55 -28.90 48.12 -47.49
N THR A 56 -27.61 48.32 -47.79
CA THR A 56 -26.44 48.66 -46.95
C THR A 56 -26.52 50.03 -46.26
N ASN A 57 -26.21 50.08 -44.96
CA ASN A 57 -25.73 51.29 -44.28
C ASN A 57 -24.43 50.97 -43.53
N ALA A 58 -23.37 51.73 -43.80
CA ALA A 58 -22.07 51.60 -43.15
C ALA A 58 -22.07 52.28 -41.76
N PRO A 59 -21.48 51.68 -40.71
CA PRO A 59 -21.21 52.39 -39.45
C PRO A 59 -19.78 52.95 -39.41
N THR A 60 -19.69 54.22 -39.01
CA THR A 60 -18.47 54.94 -38.62
C THR A 60 -17.84 54.32 -37.36
N GLU A 61 -16.55 54.00 -37.40
CA GLU A 61 -15.80 53.52 -36.23
C GLU A 61 -15.50 54.66 -35.23
N ALA A 62 -15.80 54.44 -33.96
CA ALA A 62 -15.32 55.25 -32.84
C ALA A 62 -14.07 54.60 -32.22
N PRO A 63 -13.10 55.36 -31.67
CA PRO A 63 -11.86 54.79 -31.17
C PRO A 63 -12.07 54.07 -29.84
N THR A 64 -11.77 52.77 -29.81
CA THR A 64 -11.70 51.95 -28.59
C THR A 64 -10.37 52.22 -27.87
N GLN A 65 -10.41 52.67 -26.62
CA GLN A 65 -9.22 52.65 -25.76
C GLN A 65 -8.96 51.23 -25.28
N ALA A 66 -7.71 50.76 -25.39
CA ALA A 66 -7.31 49.45 -24.90
C ALA A 66 -7.40 49.37 -23.36
N PRO A 67 -7.92 48.28 -22.78
CA PRO A 67 -7.91 48.09 -21.33
C PRO A 67 -6.48 47.78 -20.85
N THR A 68 -6.02 48.51 -19.85
CA THR A 68 -4.80 48.17 -19.11
C THR A 68 -5.14 47.04 -18.13
N GLU A 69 -4.59 45.85 -18.33
CA GLU A 69 -4.72 44.74 -17.38
C GLU A 69 -3.92 45.03 -16.09
N PRO A 70 -4.47 44.70 -14.90
CA PRO A 70 -3.72 44.80 -13.65
C PRO A 70 -2.56 43.77 -13.63
N PRO A 71 -1.49 44.02 -12.87
CA PRO A 71 -0.39 43.08 -12.77
C PRO A 71 -0.88 41.77 -12.15
N THR A 72 -0.76 40.68 -12.91
CA THR A 72 -0.92 39.32 -12.38
C THR A 72 0.34 39.00 -11.57
N GLU A 73 0.23 38.94 -10.24
CA GLU A 73 1.31 38.38 -9.43
C GLU A 73 1.48 36.90 -9.78
N ALA A 74 2.72 36.51 -10.12
CA ALA A 74 3.05 35.12 -10.37
C ALA A 74 2.78 34.29 -9.10
N PRO A 75 2.27 33.06 -9.22
CA PRO A 75 2.04 32.21 -8.06
C PRO A 75 3.37 31.98 -7.33
N THR A 76 3.41 32.34 -6.05
CA THR A 76 4.50 31.97 -5.14
C THR A 76 4.59 30.44 -5.14
N GLU A 77 5.69 29.89 -5.65
CA GLU A 77 5.94 28.45 -5.57
C GLU A 77 5.97 28.03 -4.10
N ALA A 78 5.08 27.11 -3.73
CA ALA A 78 5.12 26.49 -2.42
C ALA A 78 6.48 25.80 -2.22
N PRO A 79 7.06 25.81 -1.02
CA PRO A 79 8.37 25.23 -0.78
C PRO A 79 8.36 23.76 -1.20
N THR A 80 9.19 23.41 -2.18
CA THR A 80 9.41 22.03 -2.61
C THR A 80 10.21 21.33 -1.52
N GLN A 81 9.57 20.49 -0.70
CA GLN A 81 10.30 19.61 0.21
C GLN A 81 11.04 18.55 -0.62
N GLU A 82 12.34 18.38 -0.36
CA GLU A 82 13.14 17.30 -0.92
C GLU A 82 12.56 15.95 -0.46
N TYR A 83 12.21 15.07 -1.41
CA TYR A 83 11.81 13.71 -1.09
C TYR A 83 13.03 12.91 -0.65
N ILE A 84 13.05 12.49 0.61
CA ILE A 84 14.06 11.60 1.17
C ILE A 84 13.51 10.18 1.16
N GLY A 85 14.15 9.28 0.40
CA GLY A 85 13.71 7.89 0.27
C GLY A 85 14.02 7.03 1.50
N ALA A 86 13.37 5.86 1.56
CA ALA A 86 13.49 4.89 2.66
C ALA A 86 14.95 4.52 2.99
N TRP A 87 15.82 4.41 1.97
CA TRP A 87 17.24 4.14 2.15
C TRP A 87 17.89 5.12 3.13
N THR A 88 17.73 6.42 2.87
CA THR A 88 18.33 7.49 3.69
C THR A 88 17.66 7.57 5.04
N LEU A 89 16.32 7.55 5.07
CA LEU A 89 15.55 7.61 6.31
C LEU A 89 15.97 6.52 7.31
N LEU A 90 16.04 5.27 6.86
CA LEU A 90 16.38 4.15 7.73
C LEU A 90 17.87 4.06 8.04
N SER A 91 18.74 4.40 7.09
CA SER A 91 20.20 4.30 7.30
C SER A 91 20.74 5.36 8.26
N GLU A 92 20.14 6.55 8.27
CA GLU A 92 20.64 7.70 9.04
C GLU A 92 19.93 7.91 10.39
N GLU A 93 18.84 7.20 10.65
CA GLU A 93 18.10 7.37 11.91
C GLU A 93 18.96 6.98 13.13
N PRO A 94 19.05 7.84 14.16
CA PRO A 94 19.66 7.47 15.44
C PRO A 94 18.88 6.33 16.10
N LEU A 95 19.56 5.21 16.38
CA LEU A 95 18.93 4.01 16.93
C LEU A 95 19.08 3.91 18.44
N ASN A 96 18.00 3.51 19.12
CA ASN A 96 17.97 3.17 20.53
C ASN A 96 17.28 1.81 20.77
N PRO A 97 18.01 0.68 20.58
CA PRO A 97 17.48 -0.68 20.75
C PRO A 97 16.70 -0.87 22.04
N THR A 98 15.44 -1.30 21.93
CA THR A 98 14.54 -1.49 23.06
C THR A 98 13.90 -2.88 23.01
N GLN A 99 13.94 -3.60 24.12
CA GLN A 99 13.29 -4.90 24.28
C GLN A 99 11.82 -4.75 24.66
N SER A 100 11.02 -5.79 24.41
CA SER A 100 9.61 -5.83 24.80
C SER A 100 9.43 -5.97 26.32
N GLY A 101 10.41 -6.56 27.02
CA GLY A 101 10.30 -6.92 28.43
C GLY A 101 9.66 -8.28 28.67
N TYR A 102 9.35 -9.03 27.60
CA TYR A 102 8.78 -10.37 27.64
C TYR A 102 9.81 -11.37 27.08
N PRO A 103 10.41 -12.25 27.92
CA PRO A 103 11.56 -13.07 27.53
C PRO A 103 11.33 -13.96 26.31
N GLU A 104 10.14 -14.55 26.16
CA GLU A 104 9.81 -15.36 24.98
C GLU A 104 9.84 -14.52 23.70
N LEU A 105 9.13 -13.39 23.69
CA LEU A 105 9.08 -12.50 22.54
C LEU A 105 10.46 -11.93 22.22
N ASP A 106 11.22 -11.51 23.24
CA ASP A 106 12.57 -10.98 23.07
C ASP A 106 13.51 -12.02 22.46
N SER A 107 13.41 -13.31 22.85
CA SER A 107 14.19 -14.38 22.21
C SER A 107 13.80 -14.55 20.75
N LEU A 108 12.50 -14.66 20.45
CA LEU A 108 12.00 -14.87 19.09
C LEU A 108 12.41 -13.74 18.14
N VAL A 109 12.29 -12.50 18.58
CA VAL A 109 12.69 -11.31 17.81
C VAL A 109 14.20 -11.32 17.56
N ASN A 110 15.02 -11.54 18.59
CA ASN A 110 16.47 -11.55 18.47
C ASN A 110 16.96 -12.70 17.57
N ASP A 111 16.37 -13.89 17.70
CA ASP A 111 16.69 -15.05 16.88
C ASP A 111 16.35 -14.81 15.41
N LEU A 112 15.23 -14.14 15.12
CA LEU A 112 14.87 -13.74 13.76
C LEU A 112 15.85 -12.71 13.19
N ILE A 113 16.16 -11.65 13.94
CA ILE A 113 17.13 -10.63 13.52
C ILE A 113 18.49 -11.27 13.25
N ALA A 114 18.99 -12.11 14.15
CA ALA A 114 20.29 -12.78 14.01
C ALA A 114 20.35 -13.75 12.82
N ARG A 115 19.21 -14.38 12.47
CA ARG A 115 19.12 -15.32 11.34
C ARG A 115 19.09 -14.62 9.99
N ILE A 116 18.41 -13.47 9.90
CA ILE A 116 18.13 -12.78 8.64
C ILE A 116 19.17 -11.72 8.32
N THR A 117 19.78 -11.13 9.34
CA THR A 117 20.71 -10.01 9.17
C THR A 117 22.16 -10.39 9.38
N THR A 118 23.06 -9.61 8.79
CA THR A 118 24.51 -9.73 8.97
C THR A 118 25.12 -8.41 9.42
N SER A 119 26.37 -8.45 9.90
CA SER A 119 27.05 -7.25 10.41
C SER A 119 27.47 -6.25 9.33
N ASP A 120 27.55 -6.67 8.06
CA ASP A 120 27.85 -5.81 6.90
C ASP A 120 26.61 -5.10 6.34
N MET A 121 25.40 -5.50 6.73
CA MET A 121 24.18 -4.80 6.35
C MET A 121 24.08 -3.45 7.06
N ASN A 122 23.78 -2.39 6.30
CA ASN A 122 23.31 -1.13 6.88
C ASN A 122 21.88 -1.28 7.42
N ASN A 123 21.39 -0.26 8.13
CA ASN A 123 20.10 -0.37 8.81
C ASN A 123 18.92 -0.51 7.85
N TYR A 124 18.94 0.17 6.68
CA TYR A 124 17.94 -0.05 5.63
C TYR A 124 17.93 -1.52 5.18
N GLN A 125 19.10 -2.10 4.89
CA GLN A 125 19.20 -3.48 4.41
C GLN A 125 18.68 -4.48 5.45
N LYS A 126 18.94 -4.24 6.74
CA LYS A 126 18.39 -5.07 7.83
C LYS A 126 16.87 -5.01 7.86
N VAL A 127 16.30 -3.80 7.87
CA VAL A 127 14.85 -3.59 7.91
C VAL A 127 14.18 -4.19 6.66
N TRP A 128 14.76 -3.95 5.48
CA TRP A 128 14.26 -4.49 4.23
C TRP A 128 14.28 -6.03 4.22
N ALA A 129 15.39 -6.66 4.60
CA ALA A 129 15.49 -8.12 4.65
C ALA A 129 14.47 -8.75 5.62
N LEU A 130 14.26 -8.13 6.77
CA LEU A 130 13.25 -8.56 7.74
C LEU A 130 11.82 -8.32 7.22
N TYR A 131 11.59 -7.25 6.48
CA TYR A 131 10.29 -6.97 5.86
C TYR A 131 9.96 -7.99 4.76
N GLU A 132 10.92 -8.29 3.88
CA GLU A 132 10.76 -9.32 2.86
C GLU A 132 10.54 -10.72 3.45
N TYR A 133 11.17 -11.03 4.58
CA TYR A 133 10.90 -12.27 5.30
C TYR A 133 9.40 -12.42 5.62
N PHE A 134 8.74 -11.34 6.05
CA PHE A 134 7.29 -11.38 6.35
C PHE A 134 6.46 -11.63 5.09
N ILE A 135 6.84 -11.00 3.97
CA ILE A 135 6.15 -11.17 2.69
C ILE A 135 6.24 -12.61 2.18
N ASP A 136 7.40 -13.27 2.34
CA ASP A 136 7.64 -14.59 1.76
C ASP A 136 7.26 -15.75 2.67
N ASN A 137 7.32 -15.57 4.00
CA ASN A 137 7.34 -16.70 4.94
C ASN A 137 6.14 -16.74 5.88
N ILE A 138 5.30 -15.71 5.95
CA ILE A 138 4.15 -15.70 6.84
C ILE A 138 2.87 -16.02 6.07
N THR A 139 2.04 -16.90 6.64
CA THR A 139 0.74 -17.25 6.06
C THR A 139 -0.37 -16.41 6.67
N TYR A 140 -1.19 -15.76 5.83
CA TYR A 140 -2.34 -14.99 6.33
C TYR A 140 -3.45 -15.90 6.89
N SER A 141 -3.87 -15.65 8.13
CA SER A 141 -4.91 -16.40 8.84
C SER A 141 -5.86 -15.46 9.58
N ARG A 142 -7.10 -15.36 9.10
CA ARG A 142 -8.15 -14.48 9.65
C ARG A 142 -8.60 -14.86 11.07
N GLY A 143 -8.34 -16.09 11.51
CA GLY A 143 -8.79 -16.58 12.82
C GLY A 143 -7.86 -16.23 13.97
N MET A 144 -6.60 -15.84 13.70
CA MET A 144 -5.58 -15.71 14.74
C MET A 144 -5.88 -14.62 15.77
N ASP A 145 -6.48 -13.49 15.38
CA ASP A 145 -6.87 -12.45 16.35
C ASP A 145 -7.92 -12.97 17.35
N ALA A 146 -8.88 -13.79 16.89
CA ALA A 146 -9.86 -14.43 17.77
C ALA A 146 -9.24 -15.48 18.71
N HIS A 147 -8.00 -15.91 18.43
CA HIS A 147 -7.24 -16.89 19.19
C HIS A 147 -5.99 -16.28 19.85
N THR A 148 -6.00 -14.96 20.11
CA THR A 148 -4.89 -14.23 20.75
C THR A 148 -4.27 -15.01 21.93
N GLY A 149 -2.94 -15.20 21.87
CA GLY A 149 -2.11 -15.90 22.83
C GLY A 149 -2.14 -17.42 22.74
N GLU A 150 -2.80 -18.03 21.74
CA GLU A 150 -2.84 -19.50 21.56
C GLU A 150 -1.46 -20.14 21.38
N TYR A 151 -0.51 -19.40 20.82
CA TYR A 151 0.84 -19.88 20.53
C TYR A 151 1.88 -19.17 21.41
N SER A 152 1.46 -18.51 22.49
CA SER A 152 2.33 -17.86 23.47
C SER A 152 2.35 -18.66 24.76
N SER A 153 3.52 -18.73 25.40
CA SER A 153 3.65 -19.30 26.75
C SER A 153 3.22 -18.31 27.85
N SER A 154 2.96 -17.05 27.49
CA SER A 154 2.60 -15.98 28.43
C SER A 154 1.14 -16.08 28.90
N ASP A 155 0.85 -15.54 30.08
CA ASP A 155 -0.52 -15.51 30.61
C ASP A 155 -1.39 -14.52 29.83
N LYS A 156 -2.40 -15.04 29.12
CA LYS A 156 -3.32 -14.26 28.28
C LYS A 156 -4.12 -13.21 29.05
N ALA A 157 -4.32 -13.38 30.36
CA ALA A 157 -5.12 -12.47 31.17
C ALA A 157 -4.36 -11.21 31.58
N THR A 158 -3.03 -11.29 31.63
CA THR A 158 -2.16 -10.22 32.15
C THR A 158 -1.19 -9.67 31.11
N THR A 159 -0.94 -10.41 30.04
CA THR A 159 -0.04 -10.01 28.96
C THR A 159 -0.77 -9.07 27.98
N PRO A 160 -0.16 -7.94 27.59
CA PRO A 160 -0.66 -7.09 26.51
C PRO A 160 -0.96 -7.85 25.23
N LYS A 161 -2.04 -7.48 24.55
CA LYS A 161 -2.44 -8.15 23.30
C LYS A 161 -1.38 -8.02 22.21
N GLU A 162 -0.70 -6.89 22.13
CA GLU A 162 0.35 -6.63 21.14
C GLU A 162 1.52 -7.60 21.29
N VAL A 163 1.89 -7.91 22.54
CA VAL A 163 2.90 -8.92 22.86
C VAL A 163 2.41 -10.29 22.44
N LEU A 164 1.17 -10.66 22.80
CA LEU A 164 0.59 -11.96 22.43
C LEU A 164 0.49 -12.12 20.89
N TRP A 165 0.04 -11.09 20.18
CA TRP A 165 -0.08 -11.09 18.73
C TRP A 165 1.27 -11.27 18.03
N ALA A 166 2.31 -10.59 18.51
CA ALA A 166 3.66 -10.73 18.00
C ALA A 166 4.24 -12.14 18.26
N THR A 167 4.13 -12.61 19.51
CA THR A 167 4.60 -13.95 19.89
C THR A 167 3.89 -15.03 19.10
N ASP A 168 2.57 -14.93 18.95
CA ASP A 168 1.79 -15.91 18.20
C ASP A 168 2.26 -16.05 16.75
N LEU A 169 2.56 -14.93 16.08
CA LEU A 169 3.06 -14.94 14.71
C LEU A 169 4.42 -15.61 14.62
N LEU A 170 5.34 -15.22 15.51
CA LEU A 170 6.73 -15.67 15.46
C LEU A 170 6.86 -17.15 15.81
N ASN A 171 5.97 -17.69 16.65
CA ASN A 171 5.92 -19.12 16.96
C ASN A 171 5.22 -19.96 15.88
N SER A 172 4.15 -19.45 15.27
CA SER A 172 3.30 -20.24 14.36
C SER A 172 3.62 -20.06 12.86
N GLY A 173 4.26 -18.95 12.47
CA GLY A 173 4.44 -18.60 11.07
C GLY A 173 3.15 -18.18 10.35
N GLN A 174 2.07 -17.93 11.09
CA GLN A 174 0.78 -17.48 10.55
C GLN A 174 0.15 -16.38 11.40
N GLY A 175 -0.66 -15.53 10.78
CA GLY A 175 -1.25 -14.38 11.48
C GLY A 175 -2.18 -13.55 10.61
N CYS A 176 -2.89 -12.61 11.23
CA CYS A 176 -3.59 -11.55 10.52
C CYS A 176 -2.85 -10.20 10.68
N CYS A 177 -3.39 -9.11 10.15
CA CYS A 177 -2.77 -7.78 10.19
C CYS A 177 -2.30 -7.36 11.61
N TYR A 178 -3.06 -7.67 12.66
CA TYR A 178 -2.65 -7.40 14.06
C TYR A 178 -1.36 -8.12 14.45
N ASN A 179 -1.23 -9.39 14.06
CA ASN A 179 -0.05 -10.21 14.29
C ASN A 179 1.16 -9.70 13.50
N TYR A 180 0.98 -9.46 12.20
CA TYR A 180 2.04 -8.94 11.31
C TYR A 180 2.61 -7.63 11.84
N SER A 181 1.73 -6.68 12.10
CA SER A 181 2.12 -5.32 12.48
C SER A 181 2.72 -5.28 13.88
N SER A 182 2.22 -6.10 14.81
CA SER A 182 2.78 -6.21 16.16
C SER A 182 4.17 -6.85 16.15
N ALA A 183 4.35 -7.98 15.45
CA ALA A 183 5.65 -8.63 15.34
C ALA A 183 6.67 -7.71 14.67
N PHE A 184 6.31 -7.06 13.57
CA PHE A 184 7.22 -6.15 12.89
C PHE A 184 7.53 -4.90 13.71
N MET A 185 6.58 -4.35 14.48
CA MET A 185 6.85 -3.27 15.44
C MET A 185 7.91 -3.68 16.46
N TYR A 186 7.80 -4.84 17.09
CA TYR A 186 8.79 -5.28 18.09
C TYR A 186 10.17 -5.56 17.46
N ILE A 187 10.21 -6.03 16.22
CA ILE A 187 11.47 -6.14 15.46
C ILE A 187 12.09 -4.76 15.23
N MET A 188 11.30 -3.77 14.79
CA MET A 188 11.77 -2.40 14.58
C MET A 188 12.29 -1.78 15.89
N ARG A 189 11.60 -1.99 17.01
CA ARG A 189 12.06 -1.54 18.34
C ARG A 189 13.33 -2.23 18.80
N ALA A 190 13.48 -3.54 18.55
CA ALA A 190 14.70 -4.27 18.86
C ALA A 190 15.89 -3.80 18.00
N LEU A 191 15.65 -3.36 16.76
CA LEU A 191 16.66 -2.68 15.94
C LEU A 191 16.94 -1.25 16.43
N GLY A 192 16.06 -0.67 17.23
CA GLY A 192 16.22 0.64 17.86
C GLY A 192 15.44 1.78 17.23
N TYR A 193 14.47 1.46 16.37
CA TYR A 193 13.57 2.45 15.81
C TYR A 193 12.42 2.76 16.77
N ASP A 194 11.99 4.03 16.76
CA ASP A 194 10.80 4.50 17.47
C ASP A 194 9.53 4.10 16.71
N ALA A 195 9.18 2.81 16.82
CA ALA A 195 8.05 2.19 16.15
C ALA A 195 6.81 2.09 17.05
N HIS A 196 5.65 2.33 16.45
CA HIS A 196 4.35 2.41 17.11
C HIS A 196 3.31 1.64 16.33
N LEU A 197 2.37 1.02 17.04
CA LEU A 197 1.29 0.24 16.44
C LEU A 197 -0.01 1.04 16.42
N VAL A 198 -0.76 0.92 15.33
CA VAL A 198 -2.06 1.55 15.14
C VAL A 198 -3.05 0.53 14.59
N SER A 199 -4.28 0.56 15.08
CA SER A 199 -5.39 -0.15 14.48
C SER A 199 -6.55 0.78 14.18
N GLY A 200 -7.38 0.36 13.23
CA GLY A 200 -8.51 1.12 12.74
C GLY A 200 -9.08 0.45 11.49
N ASN A 201 -9.32 1.23 10.45
CA ASN A 201 -10.05 0.77 9.26
C ASN A 201 -9.32 1.10 7.95
N VAL A 202 -9.45 0.19 6.98
CA VAL A 202 -9.04 0.41 5.58
C VAL A 202 -10.21 0.13 4.62
N PRO A 203 -10.22 0.72 3.41
CA PRO A 203 -11.22 0.44 2.39
C PRO A 203 -11.30 -1.05 2.03
N LYS A 204 -12.52 -1.57 1.94
CA LYS A 204 -12.78 -2.93 1.47
C LYS A 204 -13.05 -2.93 -0.05
N TYR A 205 -12.59 -3.97 -0.73
CA TYR A 205 -13.00 -4.22 -2.12
C TYR A 205 -14.52 -4.43 -2.22
N GLY A 206 -15.18 -3.64 -3.09
CA GLY A 206 -16.65 -3.62 -3.20
C GLY A 206 -17.34 -2.59 -2.29
N GLY A 207 -16.58 -1.73 -1.61
CA GLY A 207 -17.10 -0.63 -0.81
C GLY A 207 -17.18 -0.95 0.69
N GLY A 208 -17.28 0.11 1.49
CA GLY A 208 -17.19 0.04 2.95
C GLY A 208 -15.75 -0.07 3.44
N VAL A 209 -15.61 -0.41 4.73
CA VAL A 209 -14.32 -0.55 5.41
C VAL A 209 -14.19 -1.92 6.07
N THR A 210 -12.95 -2.31 6.38
CA THR A 210 -12.63 -3.49 7.17
C THR A 210 -11.61 -3.12 8.26
N PRO A 211 -11.69 -3.73 9.45
CA PRO A 211 -10.67 -3.58 10.48
C PRO A 211 -9.29 -3.95 9.94
N HIS A 212 -8.29 -3.18 10.36
CA HIS A 212 -6.90 -3.35 9.96
C HIS A 212 -5.93 -2.81 11.02
N CYS A 213 -4.72 -3.33 11.02
CA CYS A 213 -3.66 -2.92 11.93
C CYS A 213 -2.34 -2.79 11.16
N TRP A 214 -1.64 -1.68 11.36
CA TRP A 214 -0.36 -1.33 10.73
C TRP A 214 0.54 -0.69 11.78
N LEU A 215 1.80 -0.43 11.41
CA LEU A 215 2.72 0.32 12.26
C LEU A 215 3.18 1.60 11.57
N TYR A 216 3.62 2.57 12.37
CA TYR A 216 4.42 3.68 11.89
C TYR A 216 5.72 3.79 12.69
N VAL A 217 6.73 4.37 12.07
CA VAL A 217 8.01 4.68 12.68
C VAL A 217 8.25 6.18 12.58
N ASN A 218 8.68 6.80 13.68
CA ASN A 218 9.13 8.18 13.64
C ASN A 218 10.55 8.21 13.07
N LEU A 219 10.72 8.86 11.91
CA LEU A 219 12.00 9.02 11.23
C LEU A 219 12.21 10.49 10.88
N ARG A 220 13.34 11.09 11.27
CA ARG A 220 13.68 12.51 11.03
C ARG A 220 12.55 13.49 11.35
N GLY A 221 11.75 13.21 12.39
CA GLY A 221 10.62 14.04 12.85
C GLY A 221 9.30 13.85 12.08
N GLY A 222 9.22 12.92 11.12
CA GLY A 222 7.99 12.54 10.41
C GLY A 222 7.54 11.12 10.74
N LYS A 223 6.28 10.79 10.46
CA LYS A 223 5.70 9.45 10.64
C LYS A 223 5.67 8.70 9.31
N TYR A 224 6.29 7.52 9.29
CA TYR A 224 6.37 6.67 8.10
C TYR A 224 5.75 5.31 8.39
N THR A 225 4.75 4.94 7.61
CA THR A 225 4.03 3.68 7.73
C THR A 225 4.84 2.51 7.18
N PHE A 226 4.69 1.36 7.84
CA PHE A 226 5.08 0.05 7.36
C PHE A 226 3.87 -0.89 7.47
N ASP A 227 3.56 -1.63 6.40
CA ASP A 227 2.44 -2.58 6.40
C ASP A 227 2.79 -3.88 5.65
N PRO A 228 3.54 -4.80 6.28
CA PRO A 228 4.01 -6.02 5.61
C PRO A 228 2.84 -6.96 5.24
N ASP A 229 1.69 -6.86 5.91
CA ASP A 229 0.50 -7.64 5.57
C ASP A 229 -0.08 -7.19 4.23
N LEU A 230 -0.27 -5.88 4.03
CA LEU A 230 -0.78 -5.38 2.76
C LEU A 230 0.19 -5.63 1.62
N ASP A 231 1.49 -5.39 1.80
CA ASP A 231 2.47 -5.66 0.74
C ASP A 231 2.52 -7.16 0.40
N MET A 232 2.44 -8.06 1.38
CA MET A 232 2.28 -9.51 1.14
C MET A 232 1.01 -9.83 0.34
N ASN A 233 -0.12 -9.23 0.71
CA ASN A 233 -1.40 -9.48 0.06
C ASN A 233 -1.40 -9.00 -1.40
N PHE A 234 -0.92 -7.78 -1.65
CA PHE A 234 -0.80 -7.22 -2.98
C PHE A 234 0.20 -8.00 -3.84
N TYR A 235 1.36 -8.35 -3.30
CA TYR A 235 2.35 -9.19 -3.97
C TYR A 235 1.74 -10.52 -4.40
N THR A 236 1.10 -11.24 -3.47
CA THR A 236 0.49 -12.55 -3.74
C THR A 236 -0.64 -12.46 -4.76
N ARG A 237 -1.47 -11.43 -4.67
CA ARG A 237 -2.58 -11.21 -5.61
C ARG A 237 -2.07 -10.89 -7.02
N ASP A 238 -1.04 -10.07 -7.12
CA ASP A 238 -0.50 -9.67 -8.42
C ASP A 238 0.23 -10.83 -9.11
N LEU A 239 0.92 -11.69 -8.34
CA LEU A 239 1.42 -12.98 -8.85
C LEU A 239 0.29 -13.86 -9.41
N ARG A 240 -0.83 -13.97 -8.69
CA ARG A 240 -2.01 -14.74 -9.17
C ARG A 240 -2.63 -14.16 -10.44
N ASN A 241 -2.47 -12.85 -10.65
CA ASN A 241 -2.95 -12.15 -11.83
C ASN A 241 -1.91 -12.14 -12.98
N GLY A 242 -0.77 -12.82 -12.83
CA GLY A 242 0.25 -12.95 -13.87
C GLY A 242 1.18 -11.76 -14.02
N VAL A 243 1.27 -10.88 -13.01
CA VAL A 243 2.25 -9.79 -13.00
C VAL A 243 3.63 -10.39 -12.76
N GLU A 244 4.55 -10.16 -13.71
CA GLU A 244 5.96 -10.50 -13.55
C GLU A 244 6.64 -9.49 -12.60
N ASN A 245 7.28 -9.98 -11.55
CA ASN A 245 7.95 -9.19 -10.50
C ASN A 245 7.08 -8.10 -9.84
N PRO A 246 6.01 -8.47 -9.10
CA PRO A 246 5.20 -7.49 -8.39
C PRO A 246 5.99 -6.70 -7.35
N ALA A 247 5.63 -5.43 -7.16
CA ALA A 247 6.18 -4.58 -6.11
C ALA A 247 5.93 -5.16 -4.71
N ARG A 248 6.87 -4.92 -3.81
CA ARG A 248 6.91 -5.45 -2.42
C ARG A 248 7.02 -4.35 -1.37
N ASP A 249 6.95 -3.10 -1.82
CA ASP A 249 7.33 -1.90 -1.08
C ASP A 249 6.26 -0.79 -1.16
N ARG A 250 5.01 -1.12 -1.52
CA ARG A 250 3.93 -0.11 -1.68
C ARG A 250 3.61 0.59 -0.37
N TYR A 251 3.83 -0.10 0.74
CA TYR A 251 3.60 0.38 2.10
C TYR A 251 4.87 0.31 2.94
N PHE A 252 6.05 0.22 2.31
CA PHE A 252 7.33 0.22 3.00
C PHE A 252 7.87 1.64 3.17
N CYS A 253 7.91 2.13 4.41
CA CYS A 253 8.46 3.44 4.76
C CYS A 253 7.80 4.61 4.00
N VAL A 254 6.47 4.61 3.91
CA VAL A 254 5.70 5.64 3.22
C VAL A 254 5.22 6.71 4.21
N PRO A 255 5.37 8.02 3.93
CA PRO A 255 4.81 9.06 4.79
C PRO A 255 3.33 8.80 5.07
N ILE A 256 2.92 8.77 6.34
CA ILE A 256 1.56 8.38 6.71
C ILE A 256 0.50 9.32 6.11
N ASP A 257 0.85 10.61 5.94
CA ASP A 257 -0.04 11.62 5.36
C ASP A 257 -0.40 11.32 3.90
N ASN A 258 0.51 10.67 3.16
CA ASN A 258 0.25 10.22 1.79
C ASN A 258 -0.80 9.10 1.74
N LEU A 259 -1.07 8.44 2.87
CA LEU A 259 -2.00 7.33 2.99
C LEU A 259 -3.23 7.67 3.85
N SER A 260 -3.44 8.96 4.15
CA SER A 260 -4.59 9.45 4.93
C SER A 260 -5.96 9.17 4.28
N TYR A 261 -6.00 8.98 2.96
CA TYR A 261 -7.19 8.55 2.24
C TYR A 261 -7.53 7.06 2.45
N PHE A 262 -6.54 6.28 2.89
CA PHE A 262 -6.60 4.83 2.97
C PHE A 262 -6.67 4.34 4.41
N TYR A 263 -5.86 4.88 5.32
CA TYR A 263 -5.86 4.50 6.73
C TYR A 263 -6.73 5.45 7.55
N VAL A 264 -7.71 4.89 8.26
CA VAL A 264 -8.49 5.59 9.27
C VAL A 264 -8.09 5.03 10.64
N ALA A 265 -7.25 5.76 11.37
CA ALA A 265 -6.78 5.35 12.70
C ALA A 265 -7.88 5.49 13.75
N GLU A 266 -8.01 4.48 14.61
CA GLU A 266 -8.96 4.49 15.74
C GLU A 266 -8.26 4.29 17.08
N THR A 267 -7.27 3.40 17.13
CA THR A 267 -6.53 3.08 18.35
C THR A 267 -5.03 3.20 18.12
N TYR A 268 -4.38 4.03 18.94
CA TYR A 268 -2.93 4.08 19.07
C TYR A 268 -2.54 3.20 20.27
N HIS A 269 -1.76 2.16 20.01
CA HIS A 269 -1.34 1.22 21.05
C HIS A 269 -0.11 1.76 21.77
N THR A 270 -0.08 1.64 23.10
CA THR A 270 0.95 2.26 23.95
C THR A 270 1.97 1.28 24.54
N ASN A 271 1.83 -0.02 24.24
CA ASN A 271 2.74 -1.08 24.70
C ASN A 271 3.92 -1.26 23.75
#